data_AF-B4GXJ5-F1
#
_entry.id   AF-B4GXJ5-F1
#
_cell.length_a   1.000
_cell.length_b   1.000
_cell.length_c   1.000
_cell.angle_alpha   90.00
_cell.angle_beta   90.00
_cell.angle_gamma   90.00
#
_symmetry.space_group_name_H-M   'P 1'
#
loop_
_entity.id
_entity.type
_entity.pdbx_description
1 polymer ?
#
loop_
_entity_poly.entity_id
_entity_poly.type
_entity_poly.pdbx_seq_one_letter_code
_entity_poly.pdbx_strand_id
1 'polypeptide(L)' 'MWHWLCVSARVRAETEPHGPVFKIHNQKTRYIYDLFYRRKATNWELNEYCLREKIADSNLIAK' A
#
# COMPACT_ATOMS: atom_id res chain seq x y z
N MET A 1 0.89 5.12 -41.63
CA MET A 1 0.31 3.87 -41.10
C MET A 1 0.97 3.57 -39.77
N TRP A 2 0.19 3.72 -38.71
CA TRP A 2 0.59 3.60 -37.31
C TRP A 2 0.75 2.12 -36.96
N HIS A 3 1.98 1.64 -36.80
CA HIS A 3 2.23 0.26 -36.35
C HIS A 3 3.40 0.16 -35.36
N TRP A 4 3.55 1.17 -34.49
CA TRP A 4 4.62 1.24 -33.48
C TRP A 4 4.10 1.40 -32.04
N LEU A 5 2.80 1.21 -31.81
CA LEU A 5 2.19 1.26 -30.47
C LEU A 5 1.74 -0.15 -30.04
N CYS A 6 2.69 -1.08 -29.94
CA CYS A 6 2.56 -2.39 -29.30
C CYS A 6 4.00 -2.93 -29.29
N VAL A 7 4.71 -3.23 -28.21
CA VAL A 7 4.34 -3.62 -26.85
C VAL A 7 5.53 -3.22 -25.97
N SER A 8 5.55 -1.99 -25.46
CA SER A 8 6.41 -1.65 -24.33
C SER A 8 5.68 -2.01 -23.03
N ALA A 9 5.16 -3.24 -22.95
CA ALA A 9 4.69 -3.82 -21.70
C ALA A 9 5.93 -4.04 -20.84
N ARG A 10 6.28 -2.96 -20.13
CA ARG A 10 7.31 -2.83 -19.11
C ARG A 10 7.36 -4.12 -18.27
N VAL A 11 8.27 -5.03 -18.62
CA VAL A 11 8.72 -6.12 -17.75
C VAL A 11 9.34 -5.44 -16.55
N ARG A 12 8.53 -5.21 -15.51
CA ARG A 12 8.99 -4.52 -14.31
C ARG A 12 9.62 -5.55 -13.40
N ALA A 13 10.90 -5.80 -13.65
CA ALA A 13 11.90 -6.41 -12.76
C ALA A 13 11.31 -7.40 -11.74
N GLU A 14 11.42 -8.68 -12.11
CA GLU A 14 11.19 -9.89 -11.31
C GLU A 14 12.21 -10.04 -10.17
N THR A 15 12.72 -8.94 -9.62
CA THR A 15 13.64 -8.98 -8.48
C THR A 15 12.79 -9.05 -7.23
N GLU A 16 12.80 -10.22 -6.59
CA GLU A 16 12.10 -10.60 -5.36
C GLU A 16 10.64 -11.05 -5.58
N PRO A 17 10.31 -12.36 -5.44
CA PRO A 17 8.93 -12.88 -5.58
C PRO A 17 7.91 -12.22 -4.62
N HIS A 18 8.40 -11.41 -3.67
CA HIS A 18 7.64 -10.70 -2.65
C HIS A 18 7.30 -9.23 -3.03
N GLY A 19 7.95 -8.68 -4.06
CA GLY A 19 7.85 -7.27 -4.45
C GLY A 19 6.42 -6.72 -4.60
N PRO A 20 5.49 -7.40 -5.29
CA PRO A 20 4.11 -6.91 -5.40
C PRO A 20 3.32 -7.00 -4.09
N VAL A 21 3.57 -8.00 -3.25
CA VAL A 21 2.89 -8.20 -1.96
C VAL A 21 3.26 -7.08 -0.99
N PHE A 22 4.55 -6.74 -0.88
CA PHE A 22 5.00 -5.63 -0.03
C PHE A 22 4.48 -4.27 -0.49
N LYS A 23 4.28 -4.07 -1.80
CA LYS A 23 3.66 -2.86 -2.32
C LYS A 23 2.22 -2.71 -1.86
N ILE A 24 1.44 -3.79 -1.91
CA ILE A 24 0.04 -3.80 -1.45
C ILE A 24 0.00 -3.55 0.07
N HIS A 25 0.87 -4.21 0.83
CA HIS A 25 0.98 -4.02 2.29
C HIS A 25 1.27 -2.56 2.67
N ASN A 26 2.27 -1.95 2.02
CA ASN A 26 2.62 -0.55 2.25
C ASN A 26 1.50 0.41 1.82
N GLN A 27 0.82 0.14 0.70
CA GLN A 27 -0.30 0.95 0.25
C GLN A 27 -1.47 0.92 1.23
N LYS A 28 -1.84 -0.27 1.74
CA LYS A 28 -2.89 -0.43 2.76
C LYS A 28 -2.56 0.36 4.02
N THR A 29 -1.34 0.19 4.53
CA THR A 29 -0.89 0.87 5.74
C THR A 29 -0.86 2.39 5.55
N ARG A 30 -0.42 2.86 4.38
CA ARG A 30 -0.43 4.30 4.04
C ARG A 30 -1.84 4.89 3.99
N TYR A 31 -2.80 4.14 3.45
CA TYR A 31 -4.19 4.58 3.37
C TYR A 31 -4.79 4.79 4.77
N ILE A 32 -4.57 3.85 5.69
CA ILE A 32 -5.05 3.95 7.07
C ILE A 32 -4.36 5.11 7.80
N TYR A 33 -3.05 5.27 7.60
CA TYR A 33 -2.29 6.41 8.14
C TYR A 33 -2.86 7.76 7.67
N ASP A 34 -3.10 7.92 6.36
CA ASP A 34 -3.61 9.17 5.81
C ASP A 34 -5.03 9.49 6.33
N LEU A 35 -5.88 8.47 6.50
CA LEU A 35 -7.22 8.64 7.07
C LEU A 35 -7.18 9.08 8.54
N PHE A 36 -6.31 8.46 9.34
CA PHE A 36 -6.24 8.70 10.79
C PHE A 36 -5.47 9.99 11.13
N TYR A 37 -4.26 10.16 10.61
CA TYR A 37 -3.37 11.27 10.99
C TYR A 37 -3.61 12.54 10.18
N ARG A 38 -3.85 12.44 8.86
CA ARG A 38 -3.99 13.63 8.00
C ARG A 38 -5.42 14.11 7.92
N ARG A 39 -6.34 13.22 7.57
CA ARG A 39 -7.75 13.57 7.33
C ARG A 39 -8.60 13.57 8.60
N LYS A 40 -8.16 12.87 9.67
CA LYS A 40 -8.90 12.70 10.93
C LYS A 40 -10.36 12.25 10.72
N ALA A 41 -10.58 11.44 9.68
CA ALA A 41 -11.91 10.97 9.28
C ALA A 41 -12.35 9.72 10.06
N THR A 42 -11.44 9.14 10.85
CA THR A 42 -11.60 7.85 11.52
C THR A 42 -11.41 8.01 13.03
N ASN A 43 -12.15 7.24 13.82
CA ASN A 43 -12.06 7.16 15.27
C ASN A 43 -10.89 6.26 15.76
N TRP A 44 -10.46 6.47 17.01
CA TRP A 44 -9.37 5.73 17.65
C TRP A 44 -9.61 4.21 17.66
N GLU A 45 -10.82 3.79 18.06
CA GLU A 45 -11.18 2.37 18.18
C GLU A 45 -11.05 1.61 16.85
N LEU A 46 -11.38 2.23 15.73
CA LEU A 46 -11.25 1.59 14.42
C LEU A 46 -9.78 1.46 14.00
N ASN A 47 -8.94 2.45 14.35
CA ASN A 47 -7.51 2.36 14.10
C ASN A 47 -6.87 1.24 14.94
N GLU A 48 -7.25 1.12 16.20
CA GLU A 48 -6.80 0.05 17.09
C GLU A 48 -7.25 -1.34 16.60
N TYR A 49 -8.50 -1.45 16.11
CA TYR A 49 -8.98 -2.65 15.44
C TYR A 49 -8.12 -3.03 14.22
N CYS A 50 -7.80 -2.05 13.35
CA CYS A 50 -6.97 -2.29 12.17
C CYS A 50 -5.56 -2.76 12.51
N LEU A 51 -4.99 -2.25 13.60
CA LEU A 51 -3.68 -2.67 14.10
C LEU A 51 -3.73 -4.07 14.72
N ARG A 52 -4.79 -4.39 15.47
CA ARG A 52 -5.01 -5.70 16.10
C ARG A 52 -5.18 -6.83 15.07
N GLU A 53 -5.97 -6.59 14.03
CA GLU A 53 -6.21 -7.55 12.94
C GLU A 53 -5.08 -7.57 11.89
N LYS A 54 -3.98 -6.83 12.12
CA LYS A 54 -2.83 -6.71 11.21
C LYS A 54 -3.21 -6.25 9.78
N ILE A 55 -4.22 -5.40 9.68
CA ILE A 55 -4.59 -4.73 8.42
C ILE A 55 -3.62 -3.57 8.14
N ALA A 56 -3.19 -2.88 9.18
CA ALA A 56 -2.13 -1.89 9.17
C ALA A 56 -0.91 -2.38 9.95
N ASP A 57 0.28 -1.99 9.50
CA ASP A 57 1.53 -2.32 10.18
C ASP A 57 2.00 -1.19 11.09
N SER A 58 2.04 -1.47 12.40
CA SER A 58 2.50 -0.50 13.41
C SER A 58 3.94 -0.05 13.19
N ASN A 59 4.81 -0.95 12.72
CA ASN A 59 6.22 -0.64 12.50
C ASN A 59 6.42 0.28 11.30
N LEU A 60 5.51 0.19 10.31
CA LEU A 60 5.54 1.04 9.13
C LEU A 60 4.92 2.42 9.40
N ILE A 61 3.93 2.49 10.31
CA ILE A 61 3.31 3.74 10.76
C ILE A 61 4.26 4.56 11.66
N ALA A 62 5.09 3.88 12.46
CA ALA A 62 6.04 4.51 13.37
C ALA A 62 7.28 5.11 12.68
N LYS A 63 7.47 4.86 11.37
CA LYS A 63 8.55 5.40 10.55
C LYS A 63 8.10 6.66 9.81
#